data_AF-A0A7C2UT41-F1
#
_entry.id   AF-A0A7C2UT41-F1
#
_cell.length_a   1.000
_cell.length_b   1.000
_cell.length_c   1.000
_cell.angle_alpha   90.00
_cell.angle_beta   90.00
_cell.angle_gamma   90.00
#
_symmetry.space_group_name_H-M   'P 1'
#
loop_
_entity.id
_entity.type
_entity.pdbx_description
1 polymer ?
#
loop_
_entity_poly.entity_id
_entity_poly.type
_entity_poly.pdbx_seq_one_letter_code
_entity_poly.pdbx_strand_id
1 'polypeptide(L)' 'MVKRGGKEAVEVRRPHLSRGIVAGTQLVCADNSGAKIISMISVEGYRGRIRRYPKATVGNIITAS' A
#
# COMPACT_ATOMS: atom_id res chain seq x y z
N MET A 1 -22.28 10.69 21.10
CA MET A 1 -21.52 10.28 19.90
C MET A 1 -20.06 10.69 20.10
N VAL A 2 -19.22 9.81 20.66
CA VAL A 2 -17.81 10.13 20.93
C VAL A 2 -17.06 10.10 19.60
N LYS A 3 -16.60 11.26 19.11
CA LYS A 3 -15.64 11.32 18.01
C LYS A 3 -14.35 10.69 18.54
N ARG A 4 -14.10 9.42 18.20
CA ARG A 4 -12.81 8.77 18.48
C ARG A 4 -11.73 9.65 17.85
N GLY A 5 -10.68 9.91 18.64
CA GLY A 5 -9.60 10.85 18.33
C GLY A 5 -9.12 10.71 16.89
N GLY A 6 -8.82 11.86 16.28
CA GLY A 6 -8.27 11.94 14.93
C GLY A 6 -7.08 11.00 14.79
N LYS A 7 -6.92 10.41 13.60
CA LYS A 7 -5.75 9.61 13.25
C LYS A 7 -4.52 10.47 13.56
N GLU A 8 -3.79 10.18 14.63
CA GLU A 8 -2.47 10.76 14.83
C GLU A 8 -1.66 10.38 13.60
N ALA A 9 -1.33 11.39 12.79
CA ALA A 9 -0.49 11.20 11.64
C ALA A 9 0.91 10.89 12.18
N VAL A 10 1.20 9.61 12.38
CA VAL A 10 2.57 9.14 12.57
C VAL A 10 3.37 9.71 11.41
N GLU A 11 4.39 10.51 11.72
CA GLU A 11 5.27 11.09 10.72
C GLU A 11 6.05 9.95 10.04
N VAL A 12 5.45 9.35 9.01
CA VAL A 12 6.11 8.32 8.22
C VAL A 12 7.13 9.03 7.35
N ARG A 13 8.40 9.02 7.75
CA ARG A 13 9.50 9.45 6.89
C ARG A 13 9.49 8.60 5.62
N ARG A 14 9.14 9.21 4.49
CA ARG A 14 9.11 8.56 3.17
C ARG A 14 10.30 9.05 2.35
N PRO A 15 11.48 8.43 2.48
CA PRO A 15 12.57 8.70 1.55
C PRO A 15 12.10 8.40 0.11
N HIS A 16 12.68 9.10 -0.87
CA HIS A 16 12.33 8.87 -2.27
C HIS A 16 12.96 7.57 -2.75
N LEU A 17 12.23 6.47 -2.54
CA LEU A 17 12.65 5.12 -2.91
C LEU A 17 12.13 4.73 -4.30
N SER A 18 12.91 3.92 -4.99
CA SER A 18 12.49 3.24 -6.22
C SER A 18 11.24 2.39 -5.96
N ARG A 19 10.26 2.47 -6.88
CA ARG A 19 9.00 1.71 -6.79
C ARG A 19 9.09 0.45 -7.63
N GLY A 20 9.41 -0.67 -6.97
CA GLY A 20 9.58 -1.97 -7.60
C GLY A 20 8.32 -2.83 -7.67
N ILE A 21 7.31 -2.54 -6.85
CA ILE A 21 6.10 -3.37 -6.77
C ILE A 21 5.04 -2.77 -7.70
N VAL A 22 4.56 -3.56 -8.66
CA VAL A 22 3.53 -3.17 -9.65
C VAL A 22 2.22 -3.93 -9.41
N ALA A 23 1.11 -3.41 -9.93
CA ALA A 23 -0.17 -4.14 -9.91
C ALA A 23 -0.01 -5.58 -10.44
N GLY A 24 -0.61 -6.55 -9.75
CA GLY A 24 -0.51 -7.98 -10.02
C GLY A 24 0.69 -8.68 -9.37
N THR A 25 1.60 -7.94 -8.70
CA THR A 25 2.73 -8.55 -7.97
C THR A 25 2.20 -9.36 -6.79
N GLN A 26 2.59 -10.63 -6.71
CA GLN A 26 2.34 -11.48 -5.56
C GLN A 26 3.35 -11.18 -4.44
N LEU A 27 2.86 -10.99 -3.22
CA LEU A 27 3.63 -10.69 -2.02
C LEU A 27 3.34 -11.75 -0.96
N VAL A 28 4.37 -12.16 -0.23
CA VAL A 28 4.21 -13.03 0.94
C VAL A 28 3.64 -12.20 2.08
N CYS A 29 2.56 -12.67 2.70
CA CYS A 29 1.98 -12.03 3.86
C CYS A 29 2.83 -12.36 5.10
N ALA A 30 3.30 -11.33 5.80
CA ALA A 30 4.09 -11.46 7.03
C ALA A 30 3.23 -11.27 8.29
N ASP A 31 1.94 -11.56 8.18
CA ASP A 31 0.95 -11.44 9.26
C ASP A 31 0.40 -12.82 9.64
N ASN A 32 -0.17 -12.95 10.84
CA ASN A 32 -0.74 -14.19 11.36
C ASN A 32 -2.26 -14.32 11.13
N SER A 33 -2.84 -13.49 10.27
CA SER A 33 -4.27 -13.44 9.95
C SER A 33 -4.79 -14.53 8.99
N GLY A 34 -3.90 -15.39 8.48
CA GLY A 34 -4.25 -16.58 7.68
C GLY A 34 -4.04 -16.45 6.17
N ALA A 35 -3.90 -15.22 5.65
CA ALA A 35 -3.43 -15.00 4.28
C ALA A 35 -1.95 -15.38 4.16
N LYS A 36 -1.56 -16.11 3.12
CA LYS A 36 -0.15 -16.51 2.88
C LYS A 36 0.49 -15.71 1.76
N ILE A 37 -0.26 -15.53 0.68
CA ILE A 37 0.14 -14.78 -0.50
C ILE A 37 -0.98 -13.81 -0.82
N ILE A 38 -0.63 -12.56 -1.07
CA ILE A 38 -1.54 -11.49 -1.48
C ILE A 38 -1.09 -10.91 -2.81
N SER A 39 -2.03 -10.47 -3.65
CA SER A 39 -1.74 -9.80 -4.91
C SER A 39 -2.00 -8.31 -4.80
N MET A 40 -1.03 -7.48 -5.21
CA MET A 40 -1.20 -6.03 -5.22
C MET A 40 -2.22 -5.60 -6.29
N ILE A 41 -3.27 -4.88 -5.91
CA ILE A 41 -4.25 -4.33 -6.86
C ILE A 41 -3.95 -2.86 -7.15
N SER A 42 -3.82 -2.04 -6.10
CA SER A 42 -3.63 -0.59 -6.22
C SER A 42 -2.88 0.00 -5.02
N VAL A 43 -2.44 1.25 -5.14
CA VAL A 43 -1.82 2.02 -4.05
C VAL A 43 -2.76 3.11 -3.59
N GLU A 44 -2.87 3.27 -2.27
CA GLU A 44 -3.69 4.34 -1.69
C GLU A 44 -3.20 5.73 -2.16
N GLY A 45 -4.14 6.56 -2.61
CA GLY A 45 -3.84 7.91 -3.11
C GLY A 45 -3.15 7.95 -4.49
N TYR A 46 -3.10 6.84 -5.24
CA TYR A 46 -2.51 6.84 -6.57
C TYR A 46 -3.27 7.76 -7.55
N ARG A 47 -2.51 8.62 -8.26
CA ARG A 47 -2.99 9.43 -9.38
C ARG A 47 -2.14 9.14 -10.61
N GLY A 48 -2.77 8.59 -11.65
CA GLY A 48 -2.10 8.04 -12.83
C GLY A 48 -2.38 8.81 -14.12
N ARG A 49 -1.91 8.24 -15.22
CA ARG A 49 -2.27 8.59 -16.60
C ARG A 49 -2.68 7.31 -17.32
N ILE A 50 -3.38 7.44 -18.45
CA ILE A 50 -3.70 6.34 -19.37
C ILE A 50 -2.46 5.45 -19.58
N ARG A 51 -2.65 4.13 -19.43
CA ARG A 51 -1.62 3.07 -19.55
C ARG A 51 -0.49 3.07 -18.49
N ARG A 52 -0.60 3.86 -17.41
CA ARG A 52 0.35 3.78 -16.28
C ARG A 52 -0.22 2.91 -15.15
N TYR A 53 0.46 1.82 -14.85
CA TYR A 53 0.16 0.97 -13.69
C TYR A 53 0.51 1.64 -12.37
N PRO A 54 -0.28 1.44 -11.30
CA PRO A 54 0.09 1.86 -9.96
C PRO A 54 1.34 1.09 -9.51
N LYS A 55 2.23 1.81 -8.82
CA LYS A 55 3.49 1.27 -8.30
C LYS A 55 3.68 1.66 -6.84
N ALA A 56 4.14 0.71 -6.03
CA ALA A 56 4.42 0.87 -4.61
C ALA A 56 5.91 0.68 -4.29
N THR A 57 6.29 1.24 -3.15
CA THR A 57 7.54 0.96 -2.44
C THR A 57 7.24 0.73 -0.95
N VAL A 58 8.28 0.45 -0.17
CA VAL A 58 8.15 0.21 1.28
C VAL A 58 7.47 1.40 1.97
N GLY A 59 6.53 1.12 2.88
CA GLY A 59 5.77 2.13 3.62
C GLY A 59 4.56 2.72 2.89
N ASN A 60 4.22 2.22 1.70
CA ASN A 60 2.94 2.53 1.05
C ASN A 60 1.82 1.61 1.57
N ILE A 61 0.62 2.18 1.71
CA ILE A 61 -0.60 1.42 1.95
C ILE A 61 -1.15 0.99 0.59
N ILE A 62 -1.49 -0.30 0.47
CA ILE A 62 -1.98 -0.90 -0.77
C ILE A 62 -3.34 -1.56 -0.56
N THR A 63 -4.09 -1.68 -1.65
CA THR A 63 -5.24 -2.59 -1.74
C THR A 63 -4.76 -3.90 -2.34
N ALA A 64 -5.09 -5.03 -1.71
CA ALA A 64 -4.66 -6.36 -2.13
C ALA A 64 -5.80 -7.39 -2.01
N SER A 65 -5.66 -8.52 -2.70
CA SER A 65 -6.52 -9.71 -2.61
C SER A 65 -5.73 -10.96 -2.27
#